data_AF-A0A355GZP5-F1
#
_entry.id   AF-A0A355GZP5-F1
#
_cell.length_a   1.000
_cell.length_b   1.000
_cell.length_c   1.000
_cell.angle_alpha   90.00
_cell.angle_beta   90.00
_cell.angle_gamma   90.00
#
_symmetry.space_group_name_H-M   'P 1'
#
loop_
_entity.id
_entity.type
_entity.pdbx_description
1 polymer ?
#
loop_
_entity_poly.entity_id
_entity_poly.type
_entity_poly.pdbx_seq_one_letter_code
_entity_poly.pdbx_strand_id
1 'polypeptide(L)' 'TRCLSCNERLIPRDRESVRDRVPEYVFEHCSQYHQCPKCLKIYWPGTHGRNVLKFLKDNDINTIHDEGRRETV' A
#
# COMPACT_ATOMS: atom_id res chain seq x y z
N THR A 1 2.16 -5.70 -5.94
CA THR A 1 2.09 -5.68 -4.46
C THR A 1 2.01 -7.10 -3.92
N ARG A 2 2.68 -7.39 -2.78
CA ARG A 2 2.74 -8.72 -2.15
C ARG A 2 2.20 -8.67 -0.71
N CYS A 3 1.78 -9.82 -0.19
CA CYS A 3 1.32 -9.98 1.18
C CYS A 3 2.47 -9.89 2.19
N LEU A 4 2.32 -9.07 3.23
CA LEU A 4 3.36 -8.89 4.26
C LEU A 4 3.53 -10.11 5.18
N SER A 5 2.54 -11.01 5.25
CA SER A 5 2.59 -12.18 6.14
C SER A 5 3.06 -13.46 5.45
N CYS A 6 2.83 -13.62 4.16
CA CYS A 6 3.17 -14.87 3.45
C CYS A 6 3.77 -14.65 2.05
N ASN A 7 4.07 -13.40 1.68
CA ASN A 7 4.76 -13.00 0.45
C ASN A 7 4.06 -13.37 -0.88
N GLU A 8 2.82 -13.85 -0.82
CA GLU A 8 2.01 -14.19 -1.99
C GLU A 8 1.54 -12.92 -2.74
N ARG A 9 1.35 -13.03 -4.06
CA ARG A 9 0.82 -11.92 -4.86
C ARG A 9 -0.61 -11.60 -4.43
N LEU A 10 -0.88 -10.32 -4.19
CA LEU A 10 -2.24 -9.87 -3.86
C LEU A 10 -3.09 -9.81 -5.12
N ILE A 11 -4.36 -10.18 -4.98
CA ILE A 11 -5.36 -10.10 -6.06
C ILE A 11 -6.36 -8.97 -5.77
N PRO A 12 -6.84 -8.23 -6.78
CA PRO A 12 -7.89 -7.23 -6.58
C PRO A 12 -9.16 -7.84 -5.98
N ARG A 13 -9.91 -7.05 -5.20
CA ARG A 13 -11.21 -7.42 -4.67
C ARG A 13 -12.22 -6.30 -4.79
N ASP A 14 -13.46 -6.69 -5.06
CA ASP A 14 -14.60 -5.78 -5.14
C ASP A 14 -14.87 -5.16 -3.78
N ARG A 15 -15.26 -3.89 -3.78
CA ARG A 15 -15.55 -3.12 -2.56
C ARG A 15 -16.63 -3.83 -1.73
N GLU A 16 -17.72 -4.24 -2.36
CA GLU A 16 -18.85 -4.89 -1.71
C GLU A 16 -18.43 -6.19 -1.00
N SER A 17 -17.48 -6.93 -1.58
CA SER A 17 -16.98 -8.20 -1.02
C SER A 17 -16.18 -8.05 0.29
N VAL A 18 -15.77 -6.82 0.63
CA VAL A 18 -14.95 -6.53 1.81
C VAL A 18 -15.67 -5.75 2.90
N ARG A 19 -16.93 -5.33 2.68
CA ARG A 19 -17.72 -4.46 3.57
C ARG A 19 -17.67 -4.90 5.04
N ASP A 20 -17.93 -6.18 5.30
CA ASP A 20 -18.01 -6.71 6.67
C ASP A 20 -16.65 -7.19 7.21
N ARG A 21 -15.57 -6.98 6.46
CA ARG A 21 -14.23 -7.49 6.77
C ARG A 21 -13.20 -6.38 6.99
N VAL A 22 -13.60 -5.13 6.80
CA VAL A 22 -12.78 -3.94 7.01
C VAL A 22 -13.53 -2.98 7.93
N PRO A 23 -12.84 -2.11 8.69
CA PRO A 23 -13.49 -1.09 9.49
C PRO A 23 -14.35 -0.15 8.62
N GLU A 24 -15.50 0.30 9.14
CA GLU A 24 -16.45 1.15 8.41
C GLU A 24 -15.80 2.41 7.82
N TYR A 25 -14.99 3.13 8.61
CA TYR A 25 -14.22 4.27 8.14
C TYR A 25 -13.34 3.95 6.92
N VAL A 26 -12.70 2.78 6.89
CA VAL A 26 -11.90 2.33 5.74
C VAL A 26 -12.83 2.09 4.55
N PHE A 27 -13.94 1.39 4.78
CA PHE A 27 -14.93 1.10 3.75
C PHE A 27 -15.41 2.37 3.07
N GLU A 28 -15.74 3.41 3.84
CA GLU A 28 -16.22 4.70 3.35
C GLU A 28 -15.18 5.45 2.52
N HIS A 29 -13.94 5.53 3.02
CA HIS A 29 -12.89 6.39 2.44
C HIS A 29 -11.96 5.70 1.42
N CYS A 30 -12.04 4.39 1.24
CA CYS A 30 -11.22 3.63 0.29
C CYS A 30 -12.07 2.98 -0.82
N SER A 31 -11.60 3.07 -2.07
CA SER A 31 -12.27 2.46 -3.24
C SER A 31 -11.56 1.24 -3.80
N GLN A 32 -10.33 0.96 -3.37
CA GLN A 32 -9.50 -0.13 -3.90
C GLN A 32 -9.12 -1.10 -2.80
N TYR A 33 -9.31 -2.38 -3.07
CA TYR A 33 -9.02 -3.46 -2.14
C TYR A 33 -8.27 -4.56 -2.85
N HIS A 34 -7.38 -5.20 -2.09
CA HIS A 34 -6.69 -6.40 -2.52
C HIS A 34 -6.75 -7.44 -1.43
N GLN A 35 -6.74 -8.72 -1.80
CA GLN A 35 -6.73 -9.83 -0.88
C GLN A 35 -5.57 -10.77 -1.19
N CYS A 36 -4.98 -11.34 -0.14
CA CYS A 36 -4.07 -12.45 -0.30
C CYS A 36 -4.87 -13.75 -0.51
N PRO A 37 -4.64 -14.51 -1.59
CA PRO A 37 -5.37 -15.77 -1.80
C PRO A 37 -4.98 -16.87 -0.80
N LYS A 38 -3.80 -16.76 -0.17
CA LYS A 38 -3.27 -17.76 0.78
C LYS A 38 -3.75 -17.55 2.22
N CYS A 39 -3.58 -16.34 2.76
CA CYS A 39 -3.90 -16.04 4.17
C CYS A 39 -5.16 -15.18 4.35
N LEU A 40 -5.84 -14.84 3.24
CA LEU A 40 -7.11 -14.11 3.21
C LEU A 40 -7.12 -12.69 3.81
N LYS A 41 -5.96 -12.17 4.23
CA LYS A 41 -5.82 -10.77 4.66
C LYS A 41 -6.22 -9.81 3.54
N ILE A 42 -6.95 -8.77 3.91
CA ILE A 42 -7.38 -7.68 3.03
C ILE A 42 -6.44 -6.49 3.23
N TYR A 43 -6.09 -5.84 2.13
CA TYR A 43 -5.20 -4.70 2.04
C TYR A 43 -5.92 -3.59 1.28
N TRP A 44 -5.72 -2.35 1.72
CA TRP A 44 -6.21 -1.14 1.07
C TRP A 44 -5.11 -0.07 1.07
N PRO A 45 -5.17 0.94 0.20
CA PRO A 45 -4.21 2.03 0.19
C PRO A 45 -4.23 2.79 1.53
N GLY A 46 -3.12 2.75 2.26
CA GLY A 46 -2.94 3.57 3.45
C GLY A 46 -2.70 5.05 3.12
N THR A 47 -2.80 5.91 4.13
CA THR A 47 -2.46 7.34 4.01
C THR A 47 -0.96 7.60 4.07
N HIS A 48 -0.15 6.64 4.54
CA HIS A 48 1.28 6.82 4.77
C HIS A 48 2.04 7.33 3.54
N GLY A 49 1.81 6.78 2.35
CA GLY A 49 2.47 7.27 1.13
C GLY A 49 2.14 8.74 0.83
N ARG A 50 0.85 9.11 0.96
CA ARG A 50 0.42 10.51 0.78
C ARG A 50 1.00 11.43 1.86
N ASN A 51 1.04 10.97 3.11
CA ASN A 51 1.56 11.76 4.23
C ASN A 51 3.06 11.96 4.13
N VAL A 52 3.82 10.95 3.68
CA VAL A 52 5.26 11.08 3.42
C VAL A 52 5.51 12.03 2.25
N LEU A 53 4.81 11.87 1.14
CA LEU A 53 4.94 12.79 -0.01
C LEU A 53 4.58 14.23 0.39
N LYS A 54 3.51 14.41 1.17
CA LYS A 54 3.12 15.70 1.71
C LYS A 54 4.20 16.25 2.64
N PHE A 55 4.71 15.46 3.57
CA PHE A 55 5.80 15.85 4.47
C PHE A 55 7.05 16.29 3.69
N LEU A 56 7.47 15.52 2.69
CA LEU A 56 8.63 15.86 1.85
C LEU A 56 8.41 17.19 1.11
N LYS A 57 7.23 17.39 0.53
CA LYS A 57 6.85 18.63 -0.15
C LYS A 57 6.80 19.82 0.81
N ASP A 58 6.14 19.66 1.96
CA ASP A 58 5.95 20.72 2.95
C ASP A 58 7.28 21.15 3.60
N ASN A 59 8.30 20.29 3.53
CA ASN A 59 9.64 20.55 4.08
C ASN A 59 10.72 20.76 3.00
N ASP A 60 10.33 20.91 1.72
CA ASP A 60 11.24 21.08 0.57
C ASP A 60 12.40 20.07 0.52
N ILE A 61 12.14 18.83 0.96
CA ILE A 61 13.11 17.74 0.96
C ILE A 61 13.13 17.14 -0.44
N ASN A 62 14.06 17.61 -1.28
CA ASN A 62 14.38 16.99 -2.56
C ASN A 62 15.05 15.63 -2.31
N THR A 63 14.37 14.53 -2.66
CA THR A 63 15.01 13.22 -2.70
C THR A 63 16.00 13.20 -3.85
N ILE A 64 17.27 13.46 -3.55
CA ILE A 64 18.38 13.26 -4.49
C ILE A 64 18.32 11.79 -4.90
N HIS A 65 17.99 11.53 -6.17
CA HIS A 65 18.00 10.20 -6.75
C HIS A 65 19.48 9.84 -7.00
N ASP A 66 20.08 9.10 -6.07
CA ASP A 66 21.40 8.51 -6.25
C ASP A 66 21.28 7.33 -7.23
N GLU A 67 21.56 7.57 -8.52
CA GLU A 67 21.76 6.52 -9.54
C GLU A 67 23.16 5.88 -9.43
N GLY A 68 23.63 5.57 -8.22
CA GLY A 68 25.07 5.45 -7.96
C GLY A 68 25.53 4.27 -7.11
N ARG A 69 24.98 3.05 -7.21
CA ARG A 69 25.72 1.86 -6.74
C ARG A 69 25.32 0.53 -7.39
N ARG A 70 26.01 0.17 -8.48
CA ARG A 70 26.44 -1.21 -8.76
C ARG A 70 27.83 -1.19 -9.38
N GLU A 71 28.84 -0.93 -8.57
CA GLU A 71 30.13 -1.59 -8.73
C GLU A 71 30.11 -2.80 -7.79
N THR A 72 30.11 -3.99 -8.35
CA THR A 72 30.53 -5.20 -7.65
C THR A 72 31.55 -5.89 -8.54
N VAL A 73 32.75 -6.05 -7.95
CA VAL A 73 33.92 -6.84 -8.34
C VAL A 73 33.56 -8.15 -9.04
#